data_AF-A0A9C9YW26-F1
#
_entry.id   AF-A0A9C9YW26-F1
#
_cell.length_a   1.000
_cell.length_b   1.000
_cell.length_c   1.000
_cell.angle_alpha   90.00
_cell.angle_beta   90.00
_cell.angle_gamma   90.00
#
_symmetry.space_group_name_H-M   'P 1'
#
loop_
_entity.id
_entity.type
_entity.pdbx_description
1 polymer ?
#
loop_
_entity_poly.entity_id
_entity_poly.type
_entity_poly.pdbx_seq_one_letter_code
_entity_poly.pdbx_strand_id
1 'polypeptide(L)'
;MSFISSRISGKVEVYRKTFAYLAVMAGQNLHQKGEKTGLILRSAILFVNFFLIITALYQLKPASRSMILDAISVDGLPFVWIGSAMALLAFIAVYQQILKRFRRERVVIGTALLFMTMLVVIRFLSDFSGKFSAIGFYIFVDIFGVVMVEQFWSLANGVYSTHEGKRWYGLIGAGGLAGGAVGSGLAALLIRYTPLRTPDLLLVAAGVIGVIVALTVLMSRWGLYKESNGETSAPLLRTDYGGARKAWFGNRYMLLIAAALLMAQLISPLVESLFMQTIEADYPLREARTA
;
A
#
# COMPACT_ATOMS: atom_id res chain seq x y z
N MET A 1 -69.85 -23.62 -24.25
CA MET A 1 -68.65 -22.84 -24.65
C MET A 1 -67.94 -22.12 -23.50
N SER A 2 -68.57 -21.81 -22.35
CA SER A 2 -67.90 -21.02 -21.28
C SER A 2 -66.84 -21.78 -20.46
N PHE A 3 -66.88 -23.11 -20.39
CA PHE A 3 -65.96 -23.92 -19.57
C PHE A 3 -64.54 -24.04 -20.17
N ILE A 4 -64.41 -23.90 -21.49
CA ILE A 4 -63.11 -23.97 -22.18
C ILE A 4 -62.37 -22.64 -22.06
N SER A 5 -63.10 -21.51 -22.05
CA SER A 5 -62.54 -20.16 -21.93
C SER A 5 -61.86 -19.92 -20.57
N SER A 6 -62.46 -20.35 -19.45
CA SER A 6 -61.86 -20.15 -18.12
C SER A 6 -60.59 -20.97 -17.88
N ARG A 7 -60.51 -22.17 -18.49
CA ARG A 7 -59.34 -23.05 -18.38
C ARG A 7 -58.13 -22.55 -19.18
N ILE A 8 -58.39 -21.86 -20.30
CA ILE A 8 -57.36 -21.20 -21.11
C ILE A 8 -56.86 -19.93 -20.39
N SER A 9 -57.78 -19.12 -19.84
CA SER A 9 -57.43 -17.92 -19.05
C SER A 9 -56.52 -18.23 -17.86
N GLY A 10 -56.78 -19.32 -17.12
CA GLY A 10 -55.95 -19.73 -15.99
C GLY A 10 -54.53 -20.16 -16.38
N LYS A 11 -54.38 -20.85 -17.53
CA LYS A 11 -53.06 -21.23 -18.04
C LYS A 11 -52.25 -20.01 -18.49
N VAL A 12 -52.88 -19.07 -19.19
CA VAL A 12 -52.21 -17.83 -19.66
C VAL A 12 -51.68 -17.00 -18.48
N GLU A 13 -52.41 -16.90 -17.38
CA GLU A 13 -51.98 -16.17 -16.18
C GLU A 13 -50.78 -16.86 -15.49
N VAL A 14 -50.73 -18.20 -15.48
CA VAL A 14 -49.59 -18.97 -14.97
C VAL A 14 -48.34 -18.74 -15.84
N TYR A 15 -48.47 -18.84 -17.17
CA TYR A 15 -47.34 -18.58 -18.07
C TYR A 15 -46.82 -17.15 -17.95
N ARG A 16 -47.72 -16.17 -17.81
CA ARG A 16 -47.36 -14.76 -17.62
C ARG A 16 -46.60 -14.53 -16.31
N LYS A 17 -47.00 -15.18 -15.20
CA LYS A 17 -46.26 -15.12 -13.94
C LYS A 17 -44.90 -15.80 -14.03
N THR A 18 -44.81 -16.98 -14.64
CA THR A 18 -43.53 -17.68 -14.81
C THR A 18 -42.55 -16.88 -15.66
N PHE A 19 -43.01 -16.23 -16.73
CA PHE A 19 -42.18 -15.38 -17.58
C PHE A 19 -41.68 -14.13 -16.83
N ALA A 20 -42.54 -13.49 -16.03
CA ALA A 20 -42.15 -12.36 -15.19
C ALA A 20 -41.09 -12.75 -14.14
N TYR A 21 -41.25 -13.91 -13.49
CA TYR A 21 -40.25 -14.44 -12.55
C TYR A 21 -38.90 -14.73 -13.21
N LEU A 22 -38.90 -15.34 -14.39
CA LEU A 22 -37.67 -15.62 -15.16
C LEU A 22 -36.98 -14.33 -15.61
N ALA A 23 -37.74 -13.32 -16.02
CA ALA A 23 -37.20 -12.01 -16.39
C ALA A 23 -36.55 -11.28 -15.18
N VAL A 24 -37.18 -11.35 -14.00
CA VAL A 24 -36.61 -10.79 -12.75
C VAL A 24 -35.34 -11.53 -12.34
N MET A 25 -35.34 -12.86 -12.37
CA MET A 25 -34.17 -13.69 -12.05
C MET A 25 -33.01 -13.47 -13.04
N ALA A 26 -33.31 -13.32 -14.34
CA ALA A 26 -32.32 -12.99 -15.35
C ALA A 26 -31.74 -11.58 -15.12
N GLY A 27 -32.58 -10.60 -14.77
CA GLY A 27 -32.15 -9.23 -14.44
C GLY A 27 -31.25 -9.19 -13.19
N GLN A 28 -31.61 -9.91 -12.12
CA GLN A 28 -30.79 -10.02 -10.92
C GLN A 28 -29.45 -10.70 -11.19
N ASN A 29 -29.43 -11.79 -11.97
CA ASN A 29 -28.20 -12.48 -12.35
C ASN A 29 -27.27 -11.59 -13.19
N LEU A 30 -27.82 -10.78 -14.11
CA LEU A 30 -27.02 -9.83 -14.90
C LEU A 30 -26.44 -8.71 -14.04
N HIS A 31 -27.22 -8.16 -13.11
CA HIS A 31 -26.76 -7.13 -12.17
C HIS A 31 -25.67 -7.66 -11.24
N GLN A 32 -25.87 -8.86 -10.69
CA GLN A 32 -24.92 -9.52 -9.79
C GLN A 32 -23.64 -9.95 -10.52
N LYS A 33 -23.73 -10.32 -11.81
CA LYS A 33 -22.57 -10.62 -12.65
C LYS A 33 -21.77 -9.35 -12.96
N GLY A 34 -22.43 -8.24 -13.30
CA GLY A 34 -21.80 -6.94 -13.51
C GLY A 34 -21.08 -6.41 -12.25
N GLU A 35 -21.69 -6.56 -11.09
CA GLU A 35 -21.12 -6.17 -9.80
C GLU A 35 -19.88 -7.02 -9.44
N LYS A 36 -19.95 -8.34 -9.63
CA LYS A 36 -18.80 -9.24 -9.43
C LYS A 36 -17.63 -8.95 -10.37
N THR A 37 -17.90 -8.72 -11.65
CA THR A 37 -16.85 -8.36 -12.63
C THR A 37 -16.21 -7.03 -12.29
N GLY A 38 -17.01 -6.05 -11.87
CA GLY A 38 -16.50 -4.77 -11.34
C GLY A 38 -15.56 -4.98 -10.17
N LEU A 39 -15.95 -5.79 -9.19
CA LEU A 39 -15.18 -6.05 -7.97
C LEU A 39 -13.82 -6.72 -8.27
N ILE A 40 -13.79 -7.72 -9.15
CA ILE A 40 -12.54 -8.40 -9.59
C ILE A 40 -11.58 -7.39 -10.21
N LEU A 41 -12.09 -6.51 -11.08
CA LEU A 41 -11.27 -5.49 -11.73
C LEU A 41 -10.68 -4.52 -10.68
N ARG A 42 -11.46 -4.08 -9.68
CA ARG A 42 -10.93 -3.23 -8.59
C ARG A 42 -9.78 -3.94 -7.85
N SER A 43 -9.98 -5.22 -7.54
CA SER A 43 -8.98 -6.03 -6.85
C SER A 43 -7.71 -6.20 -7.66
N ALA A 44 -7.84 -6.42 -8.98
CA ALA A 44 -6.70 -6.53 -9.88
C ALA A 44 -5.91 -5.21 -9.96
N ILE A 45 -6.60 -4.07 -10.06
CA ILE A 45 -5.93 -2.77 -10.10
C ILE A 45 -5.25 -2.47 -8.76
N LEU A 46 -5.90 -2.74 -7.63
CA LEU A 46 -5.30 -2.57 -6.31
C LEU A 46 -4.12 -3.52 -6.07
N PHE A 47 -4.21 -4.75 -6.56
CA PHE A 47 -3.10 -5.70 -6.56
C PHE A 47 -1.90 -5.13 -7.31
N VAL A 48 -2.11 -4.67 -8.55
CA VAL A 48 -1.04 -4.08 -9.37
C VAL A 48 -0.49 -2.81 -8.73
N ASN A 49 -1.36 -1.97 -8.16
CA ASN A 49 -0.95 -0.75 -7.49
C ASN A 49 -0.06 -1.06 -6.27
N PHE A 50 -0.48 -1.98 -5.40
CA PHE A 50 0.32 -2.37 -4.23
C PHE A 50 1.61 -3.08 -4.63
N PHE A 51 1.55 -3.95 -5.65
CA PHE A 51 2.73 -4.57 -6.26
C PHE A 51 3.76 -3.52 -6.67
N LEU A 52 3.35 -2.50 -7.44
CA LEU A 52 4.25 -1.44 -7.89
C LEU A 52 4.80 -0.60 -6.73
N ILE A 53 3.98 -0.30 -5.71
CA ILE A 53 4.43 0.41 -4.52
C ILE A 53 5.55 -0.35 -3.81
N ILE A 54 5.36 -1.65 -3.60
CA ILE A 54 6.36 -2.48 -2.93
C ILE A 54 7.58 -2.70 -3.84
N THR A 55 7.41 -2.85 -5.16
CA THR A 55 8.54 -2.91 -6.10
C THR A 55 9.40 -1.64 -6.03
N ALA A 56 8.80 -0.45 -6.06
CA ALA A 56 9.53 0.81 -5.92
C ALA A 56 10.25 0.88 -4.56
N LEU A 57 9.58 0.50 -3.47
CA LEU A 57 10.17 0.49 -2.14
C LEU A 57 11.38 -0.46 -2.04
N TYR A 58 11.29 -1.65 -2.62
CA TYR A 58 12.35 -2.66 -2.57
C TYR A 58 13.49 -2.38 -3.55
N GLN A 59 13.32 -1.47 -4.52
CA GLN A 59 14.44 -0.90 -5.27
C GLN A 59 15.17 0.18 -4.47
N LEU A 60 14.42 1.06 -3.80
CA LEU A 60 14.98 2.20 -3.07
C LEU A 60 15.66 1.79 -1.76
N LYS A 61 15.12 0.80 -1.04
CA LYS A 61 15.66 0.34 0.25
C LYS A 61 17.11 -0.16 0.17
N PRO A 62 17.50 -1.07 -0.75
CA PRO A 62 18.89 -1.49 -0.88
C PRO A 62 19.80 -0.34 -1.31
N ALA A 63 19.34 0.53 -2.22
CA ALA A 63 20.11 1.69 -2.66
C ALA A 63 20.41 2.65 -1.49
N SER A 64 19.40 2.99 -0.68
CA SER A 64 19.61 3.87 0.47
C SER A 64 20.49 3.24 1.55
N ARG A 65 20.35 1.93 1.78
CA ARG A 65 21.20 1.17 2.71
C ARG A 65 22.66 1.13 2.26
N SER A 66 22.93 0.93 0.97
CA SER A 66 24.28 0.99 0.43
C SER A 66 24.90 2.38 0.64
N MET A 67 24.17 3.43 0.25
CA MET A 67 24.68 4.80 0.35
C MET A 67 24.96 5.24 1.79
N ILE A 68 24.15 4.83 2.77
CA ILE A 68 24.40 5.20 4.18
C ILE A 68 25.59 4.44 4.78
N LEU A 69 25.79 3.17 4.39
CA LEU A 69 26.94 2.36 4.82
C LEU A 69 28.26 2.88 4.25
N ASP A 70 28.25 3.44 3.04
CA ASP A 70 29.42 4.07 2.44
C ASP A 70 29.73 5.44 3.08
N ALA A 71 28.71 6.14 3.59
CA ALA A 71 28.84 7.50 4.10
C ALA A 71 29.12 7.61 5.61
N ILE A 72 28.71 6.61 6.42
CA ILE A 72 28.79 6.64 7.89
C ILE A 72 29.28 5.29 8.41
N SER A 73 30.13 5.34 9.44
CA SER A 73 30.50 4.16 10.21
C SER A 73 29.29 3.50 10.89
N VAL A 74 29.40 2.21 11.17
CA VAL A 74 28.34 1.42 11.81
C VAL A 74 27.88 2.02 13.14
N ASP A 75 28.79 2.63 13.91
CA ASP A 75 28.49 3.30 15.18
C ASP A 75 27.55 4.50 15.06
N GLY A 76 27.47 5.11 13.86
CA GLY A 76 26.60 6.24 13.57
C GLY A 76 25.16 5.85 13.19
N LEU A 77 24.90 4.59 12.85
CA LEU A 77 23.59 4.12 12.37
C LEU A 77 22.45 4.31 13.39
N PRO A 78 22.64 4.05 14.71
CA PRO A 78 21.58 4.28 15.69
C PRO A 78 21.09 5.73 15.72
N PHE A 79 21.98 6.71 15.55
CA PHE A 79 21.61 8.13 15.49
C PHE A 79 20.78 8.45 14.23
N VAL A 80 21.08 7.81 13.10
CA VAL A 80 20.29 7.95 11.86
C VAL A 80 18.89 7.37 12.05
N TRP A 81 18.76 6.23 12.74
CA TRP A 81 17.45 5.63 13.04
C TRP A 81 16.59 6.51 13.94
N ILE A 82 17.18 7.10 14.99
CA ILE A 82 16.49 8.07 15.85
C ILE A 82 16.06 9.29 15.03
N GLY A 83 16.96 9.81 14.19
CA GLY A 83 16.65 10.91 13.28
C GLY A 83 15.51 10.59 12.32
N SER A 84 15.50 9.38 11.76
CA SER A 84 14.42 8.89 10.88
C SER A 84 13.09 8.81 11.60
N ALA A 85 13.07 8.25 12.81
CA ALA A 85 11.85 8.16 13.62
C ALA A 85 11.29 9.55 13.95
N MET A 86 12.15 10.49 14.35
CA MET A 86 11.74 11.87 14.62
C MET A 86 11.21 12.57 13.35
N ALA A 87 11.88 12.40 12.21
CA ALA A 87 11.47 12.97 10.94
C ALA A 87 10.12 12.39 10.48
N LEU A 88 9.91 11.09 10.66
CA LEU A 88 8.64 10.44 10.36
C LEU A 88 7.50 10.97 11.25
N LEU A 89 7.74 11.15 12.55
CA LEU A 89 6.74 11.74 13.47
C LEU A 89 6.37 13.17 13.04
N ALA A 90 7.37 13.99 12.70
CA ALA A 90 7.14 15.34 12.19
C ALA A 90 6.36 15.32 10.87
N PHE A 91 6.72 14.41 9.95
CA PHE A 91 6.02 14.24 8.68
C PHE A 91 4.56 13.86 8.90
N ILE A 92 4.26 12.89 9.78
CA ILE A 92 2.90 12.45 10.08
C ILE A 92 2.07 13.61 10.64
N ALA A 93 2.63 14.44 11.54
CA ALA A 93 1.93 15.59 12.10
C ALA A 93 1.52 16.59 11.00
N VAL A 94 2.43 16.89 10.07
CA VAL A 94 2.15 17.78 8.91
C VAL A 94 1.13 17.12 7.97
N TYR A 95 1.33 15.85 7.65
CA TYR A 95 0.47 15.07 6.76
C TYR A 95 -0.98 15.05 7.24
N GLN A 96 -1.20 14.87 8.54
CA GLN A 96 -2.54 14.92 9.12
C GLN A 96 -3.20 16.30 9.00
N GLN A 97 -2.44 17.40 9.12
CA GLN A 97 -2.99 18.74 8.91
C GLN A 97 -3.43 18.95 7.46
N ILE A 98 -2.68 18.43 6.49
CA ILE A 98 -3.02 18.48 5.07
C ILE A 98 -4.31 17.69 4.80
N LEU A 99 -4.45 16.49 5.38
CA LEU A 99 -5.66 15.68 5.24
C LEU A 99 -6.92 16.34 5.81
N LYS A 100 -6.82 17.29 6.75
CA LYS A 100 -7.97 18.08 7.23
C LYS A 100 -8.49 19.06 6.19
N ARG A 101 -7.63 19.53 5.27
CA ARG A 101 -7.93 20.61 4.33
C ARG A 101 -8.21 20.12 2.92
N PHE A 102 -7.66 18.96 2.54
CA PHE A 102 -7.75 18.43 1.18
C PHE A 102 -8.41 17.06 1.16
N ARG A 103 -9.10 16.75 0.04
CA ARG A 103 -9.62 15.40 -0.23
C ARG A 103 -8.47 14.40 -0.26
N ARG A 104 -8.69 13.23 0.33
CA ARG A 104 -7.62 12.24 0.59
C ARG A 104 -6.92 11.79 -0.67
N GLU A 105 -7.71 11.53 -1.69
CA GLU A 105 -7.24 11.17 -3.02
C GLU A 105 -6.26 12.20 -3.59
N ARG A 106 -6.57 13.50 -3.47
CA ARG A 106 -5.66 14.57 -3.93
C ARG A 106 -4.39 14.62 -3.12
N VAL A 107 -4.47 14.34 -1.82
CA VAL A 107 -3.28 14.26 -0.95
C VAL A 107 -2.40 13.10 -1.38
N VAL A 108 -2.95 11.91 -1.63
CA VAL A 108 -2.19 10.75 -2.09
C VAL A 108 -1.50 11.00 -3.43
N ILE A 109 -2.22 11.56 -4.40
CA ILE A 109 -1.64 11.92 -5.71
C ILE A 109 -0.54 12.98 -5.54
N GLY A 110 -0.80 14.01 -4.73
CA GLY A 110 0.14 15.10 -4.48
C GLY A 110 1.43 14.63 -3.81
N THR A 111 1.34 13.77 -2.79
CA THR A 111 2.54 13.22 -2.13
C THR A 111 3.31 12.26 -3.03
N ALA A 112 2.63 11.44 -3.83
CA ALA A 112 3.29 10.56 -4.78
C ALA A 112 4.07 11.36 -5.85
N LEU A 113 3.49 12.46 -6.36
CA LEU A 113 4.19 13.39 -7.25
C LEU A 113 5.36 14.09 -6.57
N LEU A 114 5.21 14.48 -5.29
CA LEU A 114 6.31 15.03 -4.50
C LEU A 114 7.46 14.03 -4.35
N PHE A 115 7.17 12.76 -4.05
CA PHE A 115 8.20 11.73 -3.96
C PHE A 115 8.85 11.43 -5.30
N MET A 116 8.08 11.39 -6.38
CA MET A 116 8.60 11.24 -7.75
C MET A 116 9.57 12.37 -8.10
N THR A 117 9.18 13.62 -7.85
CA THR A 117 10.03 14.79 -8.13
C THR A 117 11.26 14.82 -7.23
N MET A 118 11.12 14.49 -5.94
CA MET A 118 12.27 14.36 -5.03
C MET A 118 13.26 13.29 -5.49
N LEU A 119 12.81 12.14 -5.97
CA LEU A 119 13.72 11.11 -6.51
C LEU A 119 14.52 11.61 -7.72
N VAL A 120 13.86 12.34 -8.63
CA VAL A 120 14.52 12.94 -9.79
C VAL A 120 15.55 13.99 -9.34
N VAL A 121 15.18 14.87 -8.41
CA VAL A 121 16.09 15.88 -7.85
C VAL A 121 17.28 15.20 -7.17
N ILE A 122 17.03 14.20 -6.31
CA ILE A 122 18.09 13.46 -5.61
C ILE A 122 19.02 12.79 -6.61
N ARG A 123 18.52 12.20 -7.71
CA ARG A 123 19.37 11.64 -8.77
C ARG A 123 20.37 12.67 -9.31
N PHE A 124 19.91 13.88 -9.63
CA PHE A 124 20.77 14.93 -10.18
C PHE A 124 21.71 15.53 -9.14
N LEU A 125 21.31 15.56 -7.87
CA LEU A 125 22.15 15.99 -6.76
C LEU A 125 23.12 14.90 -6.28
N SER A 126 22.92 13.65 -6.69
CA SER A 126 23.74 12.50 -6.25
C SER A 126 25.21 12.64 -6.63
N ASP A 127 25.50 13.39 -7.69
CA ASP A 127 26.87 13.63 -8.17
C ASP A 127 27.65 14.57 -7.21
N PHE A 128 26.95 15.29 -6.33
CA PHE A 128 27.52 16.14 -5.27
C PHE A 128 27.61 15.39 -3.93
N SER A 129 28.18 14.19 -3.97
CA SER A 129 28.15 13.20 -2.88
C SER A 129 28.73 13.72 -1.57
N GLY A 130 27.90 13.73 -0.52
CA GLY A 130 28.29 14.10 0.83
C GLY A 130 27.48 13.34 1.88
N LYS A 131 28.03 13.19 3.08
CA LYS A 131 27.43 12.43 4.21
C LYS A 131 25.97 12.82 4.48
N PHE A 132 25.66 14.13 4.41
CA PHE A 132 24.30 14.63 4.64
C PHE A 132 23.30 14.20 3.57
N SER A 133 23.73 14.05 2.31
CA SER A 133 22.87 13.54 1.22
C SER A 133 22.46 12.09 1.48
N ALA A 134 23.41 11.24 1.91
CA ALA A 134 23.13 9.85 2.23
C ALA A 134 22.15 9.70 3.41
N ILE A 135 22.34 10.49 4.48
CA ILE A 135 21.40 10.53 5.63
C ILE A 135 20.01 10.98 5.16
N GLY A 136 19.96 12.08 4.40
CA GLY A 136 18.70 12.63 3.90
C GLY A 136 17.95 11.63 3.02
N PHE A 137 18.65 10.94 2.12
CA PHE A 137 18.07 9.92 1.26
C PHE A 137 17.60 8.70 2.05
N TYR A 138 18.35 8.26 3.07
CA TYR A 138 17.91 7.18 3.95
C TYR A 138 16.59 7.51 4.65
N ILE A 139 16.51 8.68 5.29
CA ILE A 139 15.30 9.15 5.98
C ILE A 139 14.14 9.31 4.99
N PHE A 140 14.42 9.86 3.80
CA PHE A 140 13.44 9.98 2.73
C PHE A 140 12.85 8.62 2.33
N VAL A 141 13.67 7.59 2.12
CA VAL A 141 13.20 6.25 1.73
C VAL A 141 12.37 5.60 2.85
N ASP A 142 12.74 5.83 4.10
CA ASP A 142 11.98 5.34 5.26
C ASP A 142 10.58 5.97 5.32
N ILE A 143 10.50 7.30 5.21
CA ILE A 143 9.23 8.04 5.14
C ILE A 143 8.42 7.61 3.91
N PHE A 144 9.05 7.50 2.75
CA PHE A 144 8.42 7.04 1.52
C PHE A 144 7.73 5.69 1.71
N GLY A 145 8.44 4.73 2.31
CA GLY A 145 7.92 3.38 2.52
C GLY A 145 6.71 3.34 3.43
N VAL A 146 6.75 4.06 4.55
CA VAL A 146 5.61 4.15 5.47
C VAL A 146 4.43 4.84 4.80
N VAL A 147 4.66 6.01 4.20
CA VAL A 147 3.59 6.85 3.65
C VAL A 147 2.89 6.19 2.48
N MET A 148 3.64 5.62 1.51
CA MET A 148 3.03 5.00 0.33
C MET A 148 2.17 3.78 0.70
N VAL A 149 2.63 2.97 1.66
CA VAL A 149 1.89 1.79 2.14
C VAL A 149 0.64 2.22 2.90
N GLU A 150 0.75 3.19 3.81
CA GLU A 150 -0.40 3.73 4.56
C GLU A 150 -1.45 4.35 3.64
N GLN A 151 -1.01 5.13 2.65
CA GLN A 151 -1.88 5.74 1.66
C GLN A 151 -2.62 4.70 0.83
N PHE A 152 -1.93 3.64 0.42
CA PHE A 152 -2.55 2.53 -0.29
C PHE A 152 -3.67 1.90 0.54
N TRP A 153 -3.38 1.51 1.79
CA TRP A 153 -4.40 0.89 2.65
C TRP A 153 -5.53 1.85 2.99
N SER A 154 -5.24 3.14 3.17
CA SER A 154 -6.26 4.18 3.35
C SER A 154 -7.23 4.25 2.18
N LEU A 155 -6.73 4.20 0.95
CA LEU A 155 -7.54 4.19 -0.27
C LEU A 155 -8.28 2.86 -0.46
N ALA A 156 -7.61 1.72 -0.24
CA ALA A 156 -8.21 0.39 -0.37
C ALA A 156 -9.39 0.18 0.59
N ASN A 157 -9.29 0.72 1.80
CA ASN A 157 -10.39 0.74 2.78
C ASN A 157 -11.62 1.53 2.32
N GLY A 158 -11.47 2.46 1.37
CA GLY A 158 -12.59 3.17 0.75
C GLY A 158 -13.23 2.43 -0.43
N VAL A 159 -12.63 1.33 -0.90
CA VAL A 159 -13.09 0.59 -2.09
C VAL A 159 -14.00 -0.59 -1.72
N TYR A 160 -13.71 -1.28 -0.61
CA TYR A 160 -14.44 -2.47 -0.18
C TYR A 160 -15.28 -2.23 1.06
N SER A 161 -16.43 -2.89 1.12
CA SER A 161 -17.14 -3.08 2.39
C SER A 161 -16.36 -4.02 3.31
N THR A 162 -16.65 -3.97 4.61
CA THR A 162 -16.02 -4.84 5.64
C THR A 162 -16.13 -6.33 5.29
N HIS A 163 -17.23 -6.76 4.66
CA HIS A 163 -17.42 -8.15 4.25
C HIS A 163 -16.56 -8.53 3.03
N GLU A 164 -16.47 -7.65 2.02
CA GLU A 164 -15.68 -7.90 0.81
C GLU A 164 -14.18 -7.88 1.11
N GLY A 165 -13.73 -6.96 1.96
CA GLY A 165 -12.31 -6.81 2.33
C GLY A 165 -11.71 -8.10 2.89
N LYS A 166 -12.47 -8.88 3.67
CA LYS A 166 -12.02 -10.17 4.23
C LYS A 166 -11.56 -11.16 3.16
N ARG A 167 -12.14 -11.13 1.96
CA ARG A 167 -11.79 -12.03 0.86
C ARG A 167 -10.70 -11.47 -0.04
N TRP A 168 -10.69 -10.16 -0.27
CA TRP A 168 -9.83 -9.53 -1.27
C TRP A 168 -8.50 -9.00 -0.71
N TYR A 169 -8.42 -8.64 0.57
CA TYR A 169 -7.18 -8.13 1.17
C TYR A 169 -6.05 -9.16 1.18
N GLY A 170 -6.37 -10.46 1.28
CA GLY A 170 -5.36 -11.51 1.11
C GLY A 170 -4.75 -11.53 -0.29
N LEU A 171 -5.59 -11.47 -1.33
CA LEU A 171 -5.11 -11.42 -2.71
C LEU A 171 -4.31 -10.14 -2.97
N ILE A 172 -4.83 -8.98 -2.56
CA ILE A 172 -4.16 -7.69 -2.73
C ILE A 172 -2.81 -7.68 -1.99
N GLY A 173 -2.77 -8.21 -0.76
CA GLY A 173 -1.55 -8.34 0.03
C GLY A 173 -0.50 -9.23 -0.63
N ALA A 174 -0.91 -10.29 -1.35
CA ALA A 174 0.00 -11.13 -2.14
C ALA A 174 0.70 -10.33 -3.26
N GLY A 175 0.08 -9.26 -3.75
CA GLY A 175 0.72 -8.31 -4.67
C GLY A 175 1.94 -7.64 -4.05
N GLY A 176 1.90 -7.36 -2.75
CA GLY A 176 3.06 -6.84 -2.02
C GLY A 176 4.21 -7.85 -1.94
N LEU A 177 3.92 -9.13 -1.67
CA LEU A 177 4.94 -10.19 -1.65
C LEU A 177 5.61 -10.35 -3.02
N ALA A 178 4.80 -10.46 -4.07
CA ALA A 178 5.30 -10.53 -5.44
C ALA A 178 6.09 -9.26 -5.81
N GLY A 179 5.61 -8.09 -5.41
CA GLY A 179 6.26 -6.81 -5.66
C GLY A 179 7.61 -6.68 -4.96
N GLY A 180 7.75 -7.23 -3.76
CA GLY A 180 9.01 -7.28 -3.02
C GLY A 180 10.04 -8.18 -3.71
N ALA A 181 9.64 -9.39 -4.11
CA ALA A 181 10.50 -10.33 -4.82
C ALA A 181 10.95 -9.77 -6.19
N VAL A 182 10.02 -9.20 -6.96
CA VAL A 182 10.36 -8.57 -8.24
C VAL A 182 11.18 -7.31 -8.02
N GLY A 183 10.87 -6.49 -7.02
CA GLY A 183 11.59 -5.25 -6.74
C GLY A 183 13.06 -5.46 -6.40
N SER A 184 13.35 -6.42 -5.52
CA SER A 184 14.73 -6.77 -5.16
C SER A 184 15.49 -7.39 -6.33
N GLY A 185 14.87 -8.31 -7.06
CA GLY A 185 15.47 -8.96 -8.24
C GLY A 185 15.71 -8.00 -9.40
N LEU A 186 14.75 -7.11 -9.69
CA LEU A 186 14.84 -6.14 -10.78
C LEU A 186 16.01 -5.17 -10.56
N ALA A 187 16.22 -4.70 -9.32
CA ALA A 187 17.34 -3.83 -8.99
C ALA A 187 18.69 -4.50 -9.34
N ALA A 188 18.86 -5.77 -8.93
CA ALA A 188 20.08 -6.54 -9.20
C ALA A 188 20.27 -6.81 -10.71
N LEU A 189 19.19 -7.19 -11.40
CA LEU A 189 19.22 -7.46 -12.85
C LEU A 189 19.56 -6.21 -13.65
N LEU A 190 18.97 -5.06 -13.31
CA LEU A 190 19.26 -3.80 -13.98
C LEU A 190 20.75 -3.44 -13.84
N ILE A 191 21.30 -3.47 -12.62
CA ILE A 191 22.72 -3.16 -12.40
C ILE A 191 23.64 -4.16 -13.14
N ARG A 192 23.27 -5.44 -13.21
CA ARG A 192 24.11 -6.48 -13.81
C ARG A 192 24.10 -6.49 -15.33
N TYR A 193 22.94 -6.25 -15.95
CA TYR A 193 22.74 -6.41 -17.40
C TYR A 193 22.70 -5.08 -18.17
N THR A 194 22.67 -3.95 -17.48
CA THR A 194 22.67 -2.62 -18.13
C THR A 194 23.80 -1.76 -17.55
N PRO A 195 24.27 -0.71 -18.25
CA PRO A 195 25.31 0.19 -17.73
C PRO A 195 24.82 1.12 -16.60
N LEU A 196 23.65 0.84 -16.01
CA LEU A 196 23.03 1.66 -14.97
C LEU A 196 23.79 1.51 -13.65
N ARG A 197 24.03 2.64 -13.00
CA ARG A 197 24.62 2.69 -11.65
C ARG A 197 23.51 2.78 -10.60
N THR A 198 23.85 2.54 -9.33
CA THR A 198 22.92 2.66 -8.19
C THR A 198 22.07 3.94 -8.20
N PRO A 199 22.63 5.13 -8.52
CA PRO A 199 21.83 6.35 -8.61
C PRO A 199 20.75 6.28 -9.70
N ASP A 200 20.99 5.63 -10.84
CA ASP A 200 20.04 5.56 -11.95
C ASP A 200 18.78 4.76 -11.61
N LEU A 201 18.83 3.89 -10.61
CA LEU A 201 17.66 3.19 -10.09
C LEU A 201 16.63 4.15 -9.48
N LEU A 202 17.04 5.35 -9.05
CA LEU A 202 16.10 6.37 -8.57
C LEU A 202 15.18 6.84 -9.70
N LEU A 203 15.66 6.90 -10.95
CA LEU A 203 14.84 7.26 -12.10
C LEU A 203 13.88 6.13 -12.47
N VAL A 204 14.31 4.87 -12.34
CA VAL A 204 13.43 3.70 -12.52
C VAL A 204 12.31 3.72 -11.48
N ALA A 205 12.64 3.94 -10.20
CA ALA A 205 11.67 4.07 -9.13
C ALA A 205 10.72 5.27 -9.35
N ALA A 206 11.23 6.41 -9.82
CA ALA A 206 10.41 7.55 -10.18
C ALA A 206 9.43 7.22 -11.33
N GLY A 207 9.87 6.46 -12.34
CA GLY A 207 9.01 5.95 -13.41
C GLY A 207 7.91 5.04 -12.89
N VAL A 208 8.23 4.11 -11.99
CA VAL A 208 7.25 3.24 -11.31
C VAL A 208 6.22 4.07 -10.54
N ILE A 209 6.67 5.12 -9.82
CA ILE A 209 5.76 6.04 -9.12
C ILE A 209 4.88 6.81 -10.11
N GLY A 210 5.39 7.21 -11.27
CA GLY A 210 4.60 7.80 -12.34
C GLY A 210 3.45 6.88 -12.79
N VAL A 211 3.72 5.58 -12.93
CA VAL A 211 2.67 4.57 -13.23
C VAL A 211 1.68 4.44 -12.07
N ILE A 212 2.15 4.43 -10.82
CA ILE A 212 1.28 4.42 -9.64
C ILE A 212 0.34 5.63 -9.65
N VAL A 213 0.86 6.84 -9.91
CA VAL A 213 0.06 8.07 -10.00
C VAL A 213 -0.98 7.96 -11.12
N ALA A 214 -0.58 7.49 -12.30
CA ALA A 214 -1.50 7.31 -13.43
C ALA A 214 -2.64 6.33 -13.08
N LEU A 215 -2.32 5.20 -12.43
CA LEU A 215 -3.32 4.23 -11.96
C LEU A 215 -4.24 4.84 -10.90
N THR A 216 -3.71 5.59 -9.94
CA THR A 216 -4.51 6.25 -8.89
C THR A 216 -5.44 7.31 -9.48
N VAL A 217 -4.98 8.10 -10.45
CA VAL A 217 -5.81 9.07 -11.18
C VAL A 217 -6.87 8.38 -12.05
N LEU A 218 -6.54 7.24 -12.65
CA LEU A 218 -7.51 6.45 -13.42
C LEU A 218 -8.60 5.88 -12.50
N MET A 219 -8.21 5.34 -11.35
CA MET A 219 -9.16 4.84 -10.34
C MET A 219 -10.05 5.95 -9.79
N SER A 220 -9.48 7.14 -9.58
CA SER A 220 -10.20 8.37 -9.22
C SER A 220 -11.28 8.71 -10.22
N ARG A 221 -10.91 8.77 -11.51
CA ARG A 221 -11.82 9.13 -12.61
C ARG A 221 -12.95 8.13 -12.81
N TRP A 222 -12.70 6.86 -12.49
CA TRP A 222 -13.73 5.81 -12.52
C TRP A 222 -14.62 5.80 -11.26
N GLY A 223 -14.40 6.71 -10.31
CA GLY A 223 -15.20 6.78 -9.08
C GLY A 223 -15.08 5.52 -8.23
N LEU A 224 -13.96 4.79 -8.35
CA LEU A 224 -13.73 3.54 -7.62
C LEU A 224 -13.53 3.79 -6.13
N TYR A 225 -13.01 4.96 -5.77
CA TYR A 225 -12.93 5.42 -4.41
C TYR A 225 -14.27 6.05 -4.01
N LYS A 226 -15.11 5.29 -3.31
CA LYS A 226 -16.22 5.88 -2.58
C LYS A 226 -15.64 6.48 -1.30
N GLU A 227 -15.51 7.80 -1.26
CA GLU A 227 -15.42 8.50 0.02
C GLU A 227 -16.75 8.22 0.75
N SER A 228 -16.77 7.20 1.61
CA SER A 228 -17.81 7.08 2.64
C SER A 228 -17.65 8.32 3.50
N ASN A 229 -18.46 9.35 3.19
CA ASN A 229 -18.52 10.61 3.94
C ASN A 229 -18.88 10.42 5.43
N GLY A 230 -19.11 9.19 5.91
CA GLY A 230 -19.53 8.89 7.27
C GLY A 230 -18.53 8.13 8.15
N GLU A 231 -17.62 7.31 7.61
CA GLU A 231 -16.94 6.30 8.46
C GLU A 231 -15.43 6.45 8.59
N THR A 232 -14.78 7.25 7.73
CA THR A 232 -13.34 7.46 7.92
C THR A 232 -12.99 8.77 8.59
N SER A 233 -13.99 9.51 9.04
CA SER A 233 -13.85 10.33 10.24
C SER A 233 -14.05 9.45 11.47
N ALA A 234 -13.27 8.36 11.61
CA ALA A 234 -12.80 8.11 12.97
C ALA A 234 -12.17 9.44 13.39
N PRO A 235 -12.63 10.10 14.46
CA PRO A 235 -12.23 11.44 14.80
C PRO A 235 -10.77 11.42 15.28
N LEU A 236 -9.83 11.21 14.37
CA LEU A 236 -8.40 11.12 14.66
C LEU A 236 -7.84 12.47 15.12
N LEU A 237 -8.63 13.55 15.04
CA LEU A 237 -8.28 14.90 15.48
C LEU A 237 -9.42 15.61 16.27
N ARG A 238 -10.38 14.86 16.81
CA ARG A 238 -11.03 15.19 18.09
C ARG A 238 -10.56 14.19 19.14
N THR A 239 -9.25 14.01 19.21
CA THR A 239 -8.60 13.36 20.33
C THR A 239 -8.68 14.34 21.49
N ASP A 240 -9.78 14.29 22.23
CA ASP A 240 -9.66 14.50 23.66
C ASP A 240 -8.64 13.45 24.12
N TYR A 241 -7.39 13.87 24.33
CA TYR A 241 -6.33 12.98 24.79
C TYR A 241 -6.75 12.29 26.10
N GLY A 242 -7.64 12.89 26.89
CA GLY A 242 -8.27 12.26 28.05
C GLY A 242 -9.18 11.09 27.66
N GLY A 243 -10.13 11.30 26.75
CA GLY A 243 -11.07 10.27 26.27
C GLY A 243 -10.41 9.12 25.49
N ALA A 244 -9.44 9.42 24.63
CA ALA A 244 -8.74 8.40 23.85
C ALA A 244 -7.85 7.52 24.74
N ARG A 245 -7.13 8.10 25.71
CA ARG A 245 -6.30 7.34 26.64
C ARG A 245 -7.16 6.45 27.53
N LYS A 246 -8.32 6.94 27.98
CA LYS A 246 -9.28 6.15 28.78
C LYS A 246 -9.93 5.02 27.97
N ALA A 247 -10.19 5.23 26.67
CA ALA A 247 -10.68 4.19 25.77
C ALA A 247 -9.62 3.10 25.47
N TRP A 248 -8.35 3.49 25.28
CA TRP A 248 -7.25 2.56 25.04
C TRP A 248 -6.98 1.65 26.25
N PHE A 249 -6.91 2.22 27.45
CA PHE A 249 -6.68 1.43 28.66
C PHE A 249 -7.97 0.79 29.23
N GLY A 250 -9.14 1.23 28.77
CA GLY A 250 -10.43 0.71 29.24
C GLY A 250 -10.85 -0.61 28.58
N ASN A 251 -10.31 -0.95 27.41
CA ASN A 251 -10.71 -2.15 26.68
C ASN A 251 -9.57 -3.16 26.54
N ARG A 252 -9.70 -4.31 27.22
CA ARG A 252 -8.75 -5.44 27.16
C ARG A 252 -8.47 -5.89 25.73
N TYR A 253 -9.46 -5.84 24.83
CA TYR A 253 -9.29 -6.27 23.44
C TYR A 253 -8.34 -5.35 22.66
N MET A 254 -8.46 -4.03 22.85
CA MET A 254 -7.55 -3.05 22.23
C MET A 254 -6.12 -3.20 22.75
N LEU A 255 -5.96 -3.42 24.07
CA LEU A 255 -4.65 -3.67 24.67
C LEU A 255 -4.02 -4.97 24.15
N LEU A 256 -4.79 -6.03 23.96
CA LEU A 256 -4.29 -7.30 23.40
C LEU A 256 -3.82 -7.12 21.95
N ILE A 257 -4.57 -6.38 21.13
CA ILE A 257 -4.15 -6.06 19.75
C ILE A 257 -2.87 -5.23 19.77
N ALA A 258 -2.80 -4.17 20.59
CA ALA A 258 -1.62 -3.32 20.70
C ALA A 258 -0.39 -4.12 21.18
N ALA A 259 -0.55 -4.97 22.20
CA ALA A 259 0.51 -5.83 22.71
C ALA A 259 0.98 -6.86 21.68
N ALA A 260 0.05 -7.47 20.94
CA ALA A 260 0.37 -8.41 19.87
C ALA A 260 1.15 -7.73 18.73
N LEU A 261 0.74 -6.52 18.33
CA LEU A 261 1.44 -5.74 17.31
C LEU A 261 2.83 -5.30 17.78
N LEU A 262 2.96 -4.85 19.03
CA LEU A 262 4.27 -4.50 19.60
C LEU A 262 5.20 -5.71 19.69
N MET A 263 4.70 -6.85 20.15
CA MET A 263 5.48 -8.09 20.15
C MET A 263 5.90 -8.48 18.74
N ALA A 264 4.98 -8.47 17.76
CA ALA A 264 5.33 -8.78 16.37
C ALA A 264 6.42 -7.83 15.84
N GLN A 265 6.33 -6.54 16.15
CA GLN A 265 7.30 -5.53 15.71
C GLN A 265 8.67 -5.68 16.40
N LEU A 266 8.72 -6.19 17.63
CA LEU A 266 9.97 -6.48 18.33
C LEU A 266 10.60 -7.80 17.90
N ILE A 267 9.77 -8.81 17.61
CA ILE A 267 10.21 -10.14 17.18
C ILE A 267 10.82 -10.04 15.78
N SER A 268 10.26 -9.25 14.86
CA SER A 268 10.75 -9.18 13.48
C SER A 268 12.25 -8.80 13.37
N PRO A 269 12.75 -7.71 14.00
CA PRO A 269 14.17 -7.39 14.02
C PRO A 269 15.05 -8.43 14.71
N LEU A 270 14.53 -9.08 15.77
CA LEU A 270 15.26 -10.14 16.47
C LEU A 270 15.42 -11.39 15.60
N VAL A 271 14.37 -11.78 14.88
CA VAL A 271 14.43 -12.89 13.93
C VAL A 271 15.37 -12.54 12.78
N GLU A 272 15.29 -11.32 12.25
CA GLU A 272 16.18 -10.87 11.18
C GLU A 272 17.65 -10.82 11.63
N SER A 273 17.93 -10.39 12.86
CA SER A 273 19.30 -10.38 13.40
C SER A 273 19.84 -11.78 13.64
N LEU A 274 19.03 -12.70 14.18
CA LEU A 274 19.39 -14.11 14.34
C LEU A 274 19.63 -14.78 12.98
N PHE A 275 18.75 -14.53 12.01
CA PHE A 275 18.90 -15.04 10.65
C PHE A 275 20.19 -14.55 9.99
N MET A 276 20.50 -13.26 10.11
CA MET A 276 21.76 -12.70 9.62
C MET A 276 22.96 -13.34 10.30
N GLN A 277 22.95 -13.50 11.63
CA GLN A 277 24.03 -14.17 12.37
C GLN A 277 24.25 -15.63 11.93
N THR A 278 23.17 -16.38 11.68
CA THR A 278 23.26 -17.76 11.15
C THR A 278 23.88 -17.77 9.75
N ILE A 279 23.47 -16.87 8.86
CA ILE A 279 24.10 -16.73 7.54
C ILE A 279 25.58 -16.38 7.68
N GLU A 280 25.96 -15.52 8.63
CA GLU A 280 27.36 -15.17 8.82
C GLU A 280 28.22 -16.33 9.30
N ALA A 281 27.67 -17.19 10.16
CA ALA A 281 28.33 -18.38 10.67
C ALA A 281 28.51 -19.46 9.59
N ASP A 282 27.52 -19.66 8.73
CA ASP A 282 27.53 -20.71 7.71
C ASP A 282 28.16 -20.27 6.38
N TYR A 283 28.14 -18.96 6.06
CA TYR A 283 28.69 -18.39 4.82
C TYR A 283 29.62 -17.18 5.12
N PRO A 284 30.90 -17.40 5.48
CA PRO A 284 31.84 -16.34 5.84
C PRO A 284 32.35 -15.49 4.64
N LEU A 285 32.18 -15.95 3.40
CA LEU A 285 32.59 -15.24 2.18
C LEU A 285 31.49 -14.29 1.67
N ARG A 286 31.80 -13.00 1.54
CA ARG A 286 30.90 -11.92 1.06
C ARG A 286 30.18 -12.23 -0.26
N GLU A 287 30.83 -12.96 -1.16
CA GLU A 287 30.30 -13.27 -2.50
C GLU A 287 29.20 -14.34 -2.48
N ALA A 288 29.15 -15.20 -1.46
CA ALA A 288 28.09 -16.20 -1.29
C ALA A 288 26.80 -15.64 -0.67
N ARG A 289 26.85 -14.43 -0.08
CA ARG A 289 25.71 -13.80 0.62
C ARG A 289 24.80 -12.97 -0.29
N THR A 290 25.21 -12.74 -1.53
CA THR A 290 24.53 -11.84 -2.49
C THR A 290 24.04 -12.55 -3.76
N ALA A 291 24.33 -13.86 -3.90
CA ALA A 291 23.94 -14.70 -5.04
C ALA A 291 22.59 -15.40 -4.82
#